data_AF-A0A1V9YYB5-F1
#
_entry.id   AF-A0A1V9YYB5-F1
#
_cell.length_a   1.000
_cell.length_b   1.000
_cell.length_c   1.000
_cell.angle_alpha   90.00
_cell.angle_beta   90.00
_cell.angle_gamma   90.00
#
_symmetry.space_group_name_H-M   'P 1'
#
loop_
_entity.id
_entity.type
_entity.pdbx_description
1 polymer ?
#
loop_
_entity_poly.entity_id
_entity_poly.type
_entity_poly.pdbx_seq_one_letter_code
_entity_poly.pdbx_strand_id
1 'polypeptide(L)'
;MVYRPVSFVQDLNLLMMDRLMHREHWVDPEDRYQCHACFQFFHLDAKKHCYMCGEIVCGDCRQRLLIESAYVSDVGAMAYHHGLPVKVCHPCYYTFFSARSVGFFEVEKHTILESADDCSRSYYQASLPPIQEKVAATKLGAIEPIKSPLLPSPMEQRQFDRRLAHKVYNLSRHR
;
A
#
# COMPACT_ATOMS: atom_id res chain seq x y z
N MET A 1 5.28 -22.66 -7.92
CA MET A 1 5.48 -21.64 -6.87
C MET A 1 4.32 -20.65 -6.97
N VAL A 2 3.55 -20.43 -5.90
CA VAL A 2 2.45 -19.46 -5.91
C VAL A 2 2.97 -18.18 -5.29
N TYR A 3 3.32 -17.21 -6.14
CA TYR A 3 3.60 -15.85 -5.72
C TYR A 3 2.27 -15.18 -5.41
N ARG A 4 2.17 -14.51 -4.27
CA ARG A 4 1.01 -13.69 -3.94
C ARG A 4 1.47 -12.25 -3.80
N PRO A 5 0.93 -11.33 -4.62
CA PRO A 5 1.34 -9.93 -4.57
C PRO A 5 0.96 -9.34 -3.21
N VAL A 6 1.89 -8.58 -2.62
CA VAL A 6 1.63 -7.74 -1.46
C VAL A 6 1.56 -6.31 -1.96
N SER A 7 0.41 -5.65 -1.82
CA SER A 7 0.27 -4.26 -2.24
C SER A 7 0.83 -3.33 -1.17
N PHE A 8 1.64 -2.37 -1.58
CA PHE A 8 2.18 -1.34 -0.71
C PHE A 8 1.31 -0.10 -0.76
N VAL A 9 0.83 0.36 0.40
CA VAL A 9 -0.12 1.47 0.53
C VAL A 9 0.47 2.56 1.41
N GLN A 10 0.40 3.80 0.94
CA GLN A 10 0.82 4.98 1.68
C GLN A 10 -0.35 5.95 1.90
N ASP A 11 -0.14 6.95 2.76
CA ASP A 11 -1.04 8.10 2.96
C ASP A 11 -2.48 7.71 3.32
N LEU A 12 -2.62 6.72 4.21
CA LEU A 12 -3.93 6.33 4.74
C LEU A 12 -4.41 7.33 5.80
N ASN A 13 -5.72 7.57 5.83
CA ASN A 13 -6.33 8.47 6.82
C ASN A 13 -6.24 7.87 8.23
N LEU A 14 -6.07 8.73 9.25
CA LEU A 14 -6.04 8.34 10.67
C LEU A 14 -7.20 7.43 11.08
N LEU A 15 -8.44 7.70 10.62
CA LEU A 15 -9.61 6.86 10.95
C LEU A 15 -9.53 5.46 10.33
N MET A 16 -8.94 5.35 9.14
CA MET A 16 -8.73 4.06 8.49
C MET A 16 -7.61 3.28 9.18
N MET A 17 -6.57 3.98 9.64
CA MET A 17 -5.49 3.37 10.40
C MET A 17 -5.93 2.86 11.76
N ASP A 18 -6.73 3.65 12.47
CA ASP A 18 -7.37 3.27 13.72
C ASP A 18 -8.18 1.98 13.55
N ARG A 19 -9.07 1.96 12.55
CA ARG A 19 -9.86 0.76 12.21
C ARG A 19 -9.02 -0.45 11.80
N LEU A 20 -7.83 -0.27 11.24
CA LEU A 20 -6.95 -1.39 10.88
C LEU A 20 -6.18 -1.96 12.07
N MET A 21 -5.97 -1.15 13.11
CA MET A 21 -5.29 -1.56 14.35
C MET A 21 -6.26 -2.17 15.35
N HIS A 22 -7.44 -1.59 15.47
CA HIS A 22 -8.48 -2.05 16.36
C HIS A 22 -9.29 -3.18 15.73
N ARG A 23 -9.77 -4.10 16.56
CA ARG A 23 -10.52 -5.31 16.13
C ARG A 23 -11.94 -5.35 16.68
N GLU A 24 -12.41 -4.23 17.21
CA GLU A 24 -13.70 -4.14 17.91
C GLU A 24 -14.90 -4.37 16.98
N HIS A 25 -14.74 -4.08 15.69
CA HIS A 25 -15.77 -4.29 14.65
C HIS A 25 -15.72 -5.68 14.00
N TRP A 26 -14.87 -6.59 14.49
CA TRP A 26 -14.77 -7.93 13.91
C TRP A 26 -15.99 -8.75 14.28
N VAL A 27 -16.60 -9.37 13.27
CA VAL A 27 -17.78 -10.20 13.49
C VAL A 27 -17.37 -11.56 14.02
N ASP A 28 -18.25 -12.17 14.80
CA ASP A 28 -18.00 -13.49 15.33
C ASP A 28 -17.94 -14.53 14.19
N PRO A 29 -16.93 -15.42 14.21
CA PRO A 29 -16.75 -16.41 13.15
C PRO A 29 -17.88 -17.45 13.15
N GLU A 30 -18.59 -17.64 14.26
CA GLU A 30 -19.68 -18.59 14.38
C GLU A 30 -20.95 -18.12 13.65
N ASP A 31 -21.18 -16.81 13.61
CA ASP A 31 -22.35 -16.20 12.96
C ASP A 31 -22.31 -16.28 11.43
N ARG A 32 -21.13 -16.55 10.85
CA ARG A 32 -20.93 -16.53 9.39
C ARG A 32 -20.56 -17.91 8.87
N TYR A 33 -21.43 -18.44 8.02
CA TYR A 33 -21.24 -19.74 7.34
C TYR A 33 -20.71 -19.62 5.91
N GLN A 34 -20.68 -18.41 5.35
CA GLN A 34 -20.27 -18.14 3.97
C GLN A 34 -19.30 -16.96 3.88
N CYS A 35 -18.43 -16.99 2.88
CA CYS A 35 -17.48 -15.91 2.59
C CYS A 35 -18.22 -14.63 2.21
N HIS A 36 -17.88 -13.52 2.85
CA HIS A 36 -18.50 -12.23 2.56
C HIS A 36 -18.24 -11.71 1.13
N ALA A 37 -17.15 -12.16 0.49
CA ALA A 37 -16.77 -11.68 -0.85
C ALA A 37 -17.26 -12.58 -2.00
N CYS A 38 -17.12 -13.91 -1.89
CA CYS A 38 -17.53 -14.84 -2.95
C CYS A 38 -18.80 -15.64 -2.62
N PHE A 39 -19.35 -15.49 -1.41
CA PHE A 39 -20.53 -16.19 -0.92
C PHE A 39 -20.43 -17.73 -0.88
N GLN A 40 -19.22 -18.28 -1.03
CA GLN A 40 -18.97 -19.71 -0.87
C GLN A 40 -19.05 -20.14 0.59
N PHE A 41 -19.67 -21.29 0.87
CA PHE A 41 -19.77 -21.83 2.23
C PHE A 41 -18.41 -22.31 2.77
N PHE A 42 -18.16 -22.00 4.04
CA PHE A 42 -17.00 -22.51 4.78
C PHE A 42 -17.30 -23.94 5.25
N HIS A 43 -16.81 -24.94 4.53
CA HIS A 43 -16.93 -26.35 4.95
C HIS A 43 -15.79 -26.75 5.90
N LEU A 44 -14.56 -26.66 5.43
CA LEU A 44 -13.34 -26.98 6.18
C LEU A 44 -12.28 -25.87 6.09
N ASP A 45 -12.59 -24.80 5.35
CA ASP A 45 -11.67 -23.70 5.13
C ASP A 45 -11.54 -22.85 6.39
N ALA A 46 -10.31 -22.46 6.71
CA ALA A 46 -10.05 -21.57 7.82
C ALA A 46 -10.74 -20.21 7.59
N LYS A 47 -11.65 -19.85 8.49
CA LYS A 47 -12.31 -18.54 8.53
C LYS A 47 -11.28 -17.47 8.85
N LYS A 48 -11.21 -16.40 8.06
CA LYS A 48 -10.27 -15.28 8.28
C LYS A 48 -10.99 -13.95 8.22
N HIS A 49 -10.65 -13.05 9.14
CA HIS A 49 -11.22 -11.70 9.18
C HIS A 49 -10.50 -10.75 8.20
N CYS A 50 -11.30 -9.85 7.63
CA CYS A 50 -10.82 -8.63 6.97
C CYS A 50 -10.52 -7.56 8.01
N TYR A 51 -9.32 -6.98 7.98
CA TYR A 51 -8.92 -6.01 9.02
C TYR A 51 -9.71 -4.68 8.89
N MET A 52 -10.18 -4.34 7.69
CA MET A 52 -10.92 -3.10 7.45
C MET A 52 -12.41 -3.20 7.83
N CYS A 53 -13.14 -4.19 7.28
CA CYS A 53 -14.57 -4.32 7.55
C CYS A 53 -14.93 -5.30 8.67
N GLY A 54 -13.99 -6.10 9.17
CA GLY A 54 -14.25 -7.08 10.23
C GLY A 54 -14.95 -8.36 9.77
N GLU A 55 -15.34 -8.43 8.50
CA GLU A 55 -16.08 -9.54 7.90
C GLU A 55 -15.23 -10.80 7.68
N ILE A 56 -15.89 -11.97 7.67
CA ILE A 56 -15.25 -13.26 7.41
C ILE A 56 -15.12 -13.53 5.90
N VAL A 57 -13.89 -13.84 5.47
CA VAL A 57 -13.56 -14.18 4.08
C VAL A 57 -12.68 -15.42 4.00
N CYS A 58 -12.73 -16.09 2.84
CA CYS A 58 -11.83 -17.19 2.53
C CYS A 58 -10.41 -16.69 2.22
N GLY A 59 -9.43 -17.60 2.23
CA GLY A 59 -8.03 -17.28 1.95
C GLY A 59 -7.80 -16.70 0.55
N ASP A 60 -8.61 -17.10 -0.42
CA ASP A 60 -8.50 -16.61 -1.80
C ASP A 60 -9.12 -15.24 -2.00
N CYS A 61 -10.16 -14.90 -1.22
CA CYS A 61 -10.76 -13.57 -1.24
C CYS A 61 -10.03 -12.55 -0.37
N ARG A 62 -8.82 -12.87 0.12
CA ARG A 62 -8.03 -12.03 1.02
C ARG A 62 -6.77 -11.52 0.33
N GLN A 63 -6.62 -10.20 0.27
CA GLN A 63 -5.45 -9.50 -0.26
C GLN A 63 -4.50 -9.10 0.88
N ARG A 64 -3.19 -9.27 0.66
CA ARG A 64 -2.14 -8.83 1.60
C ARG A 64 -1.70 -7.41 1.27
N LEU A 65 -1.60 -6.57 2.29
CA LEU A 65 -1.15 -5.19 2.19
C LEU A 65 -0.04 -4.91 3.19
N LEU A 66 0.85 -4.01 2.81
CA LEU A 66 1.84 -3.42 3.69
C LEU A 66 1.58 -1.91 3.73
N ILE A 67 1.25 -1.39 4.92
CA ILE A 67 0.79 -0.01 5.07
C ILE A 67 1.86 0.83 5.76
N GLU A 68 2.13 1.99 5.18
CA GLU A 68 2.97 3.01 5.78
C GLU A 68 2.16 4.29 5.95
N SER A 69 1.88 4.69 7.21
CA SER A 69 1.15 5.94 7.49
C SER A 69 1.20 6.32 8.97
N ALA A 70 0.76 7.55 9.25
CA ALA A 70 0.60 8.09 10.59
C ALA A 70 -0.63 7.51 11.29
N TYR A 71 -0.56 7.43 12.62
CA TYR A 71 -1.66 6.99 13.49
C TYR A 71 -1.61 7.72 14.82
N VAL A 72 -2.68 7.61 15.59
CA VAL A 72 -2.77 8.13 16.95
C VAL A 72 -2.49 6.99 17.91
N SER A 73 -1.51 7.14 18.80
CA SER A 73 -1.28 6.16 19.86
C SER A 73 -2.38 6.21 20.91
N ASP A 74 -2.43 5.20 21.76
CA ASP A 74 -3.25 5.14 22.98
C ASP A 74 -3.03 6.34 23.92
N VAL A 75 -1.84 6.95 23.88
CA VAL A 75 -1.49 8.16 24.65
C VAL A 75 -1.92 9.46 23.94
N GLY A 76 -2.61 9.37 22.79
CA GLY A 76 -3.03 10.52 22.00
C GLY A 76 -1.91 11.21 21.21
N ALA A 77 -0.71 10.62 21.16
CA ALA A 77 0.42 11.16 20.42
C ALA A 77 0.38 10.70 18.96
N MET A 78 0.79 11.58 18.04
CA MET A 78 0.99 11.17 16.64
C MET A 78 2.23 10.28 16.54
N ALA A 79 2.06 9.10 15.97
CA ALA A 79 3.13 8.16 15.68
C ALA A 79 3.04 7.70 14.23
N TYR A 80 4.08 7.02 13.74
CA TYR A 80 4.17 6.58 12.36
C TYR A 80 4.49 5.09 12.30
N HIS A 81 3.69 4.32 11.55
CA HIS A 81 4.00 2.93 11.28
C HIS A 81 4.68 2.80 9.93
N HIS A 82 5.91 2.27 9.96
CA HIS A 82 6.58 1.78 8.77
C HIS A 82 6.25 0.30 8.59
N GLY A 83 5.37 -0.01 7.64
CA GLY A 83 5.13 -1.38 7.20
C GLY A 83 4.24 -2.21 8.11
N LEU A 84 3.04 -1.71 8.44
CA LEU A 84 1.99 -2.48 9.10
C LEU A 84 1.46 -3.56 8.14
N PRO A 85 1.66 -4.86 8.41
CA PRO A 85 1.13 -5.93 7.57
C PRO A 85 -0.34 -6.14 7.88
N VAL A 86 -1.22 -5.84 6.93
CA VAL A 86 -2.65 -6.08 7.08
C VAL A 86 -3.18 -6.95 5.95
N LYS A 87 -4.34 -7.55 6.19
CA LYS A 87 -4.98 -8.40 5.21
C LYS A 87 -6.46 -8.04 5.13
N VAL A 88 -6.91 -7.67 3.95
CA VAL A 88 -8.25 -7.17 3.71
C VAL A 88 -8.96 -8.00 2.65
N CYS A 89 -10.28 -7.98 2.62
CA CYS A 89 -11.04 -8.63 1.55
C CYS A 89 -10.88 -7.88 0.22
N HIS A 90 -11.10 -8.56 -0.90
CA HIS A 90 -11.09 -7.92 -2.23
C HIS A 90 -12.02 -6.70 -2.32
N PRO A 91 -13.28 -6.76 -1.82
CA PRO A 91 -14.15 -5.58 -1.81
C PRO A 91 -13.49 -4.37 -1.12
N CYS A 92 -12.98 -4.53 0.10
CA CYS A 92 -12.30 -3.44 0.82
C CYS A 92 -11.05 -2.97 0.07
N TYR A 93 -10.27 -3.89 -0.50
CA TYR A 93 -9.11 -3.55 -1.30
C TYR A 93 -9.46 -2.61 -2.46
N TYR A 94 -10.43 -3.00 -3.29
CA TYR A 94 -10.79 -2.21 -4.45
C TYR A 94 -11.46 -0.88 -4.10
N THR A 95 -12.23 -0.82 -3.01
CA THR A 95 -12.91 0.40 -2.59
C THR A 95 -11.98 1.41 -1.92
N PHE A 96 -11.08 0.98 -1.04
CA PHE A 96 -10.31 1.89 -0.19
C PHE A 96 -8.82 1.96 -0.52
N PHE A 97 -8.24 0.85 -0.99
CA PHE A 97 -6.78 0.70 -1.07
C PHE A 97 -6.24 0.75 -2.50
N SER A 98 -7.04 0.39 -3.51
CA SER A 98 -6.61 0.35 -4.92
C SER A 98 -6.08 1.70 -5.42
N ALA A 99 -6.71 2.81 -5.05
CA ALA A 99 -6.28 4.15 -5.44
C ALA A 99 -5.05 4.65 -4.66
N ARG A 100 -4.72 4.01 -3.54
CA ARG A 100 -3.62 4.39 -2.63
C ARG A 100 -2.44 3.42 -2.69
N SER A 101 -2.56 2.35 -3.45
CA SER A 101 -1.47 1.41 -3.64
C SER A 101 -0.42 2.02 -4.55
N VAL A 102 0.78 2.21 -4.02
CA VAL A 102 1.92 2.80 -4.74
C VAL A 102 2.63 1.74 -5.59
N GLY A 103 2.49 0.46 -5.22
CA GLY A 103 3.03 -0.65 -5.98
C GLY A 103 2.67 -2.00 -5.36
N PHE A 104 3.25 -3.05 -5.94
CA PHE A 104 3.20 -4.40 -5.41
C PHE A 104 4.58 -5.02 -5.47
N PHE A 105 4.87 -5.93 -4.54
CA PHE A 105 6.04 -6.78 -4.60
C PHE A 105 5.62 -8.24 -4.48
N GLU A 106 6.37 -9.11 -5.13
CA GLU A 106 6.16 -10.55 -5.06
C GLU A 106 6.98 -11.10 -3.90
N VAL A 107 6.30 -11.77 -2.98
CA VAL A 107 6.95 -12.45 -1.86
C VAL A 107 6.98 -13.94 -2.16
N GLU A 108 8.18 -14.50 -2.25
CA GLU A 108 8.38 -15.96 -2.27
C GLU A 108 7.83 -16.57 -0.97
N LYS A 109 7.09 -17.68 -1.09
CA LYS A 109 6.37 -18.30 0.04
C LYS A 109 7.27 -18.80 1.18
N HIS A 110 8.59 -18.80 1.01
CA HIS A 110 9.54 -19.13 2.07
C HIS A 110 9.77 -17.90 2.95
N THR A 111 9.39 -17.97 4.23
CA THR A 111 9.64 -17.00 5.33
C THR A 111 8.55 -15.99 5.72
N ILE A 112 7.25 -16.34 5.67
CA ILE A 112 6.29 -15.72 6.62
C ILE A 112 5.39 -16.79 7.21
N LEU A 113 5.80 -17.26 8.37
CA LEU A 113 5.12 -18.17 9.29
C LEU A 113 3.58 -18.05 9.23
N GLU A 114 2.93 -19.15 8.88
CA GLU A 114 1.60 -19.49 9.37
C GLU A 114 1.70 -19.99 10.83
N SER A 115 2.18 -19.13 11.74
CA SER A 115 2.15 -19.43 13.17
C SER A 115 1.46 -18.31 13.93
N ALA A 116 0.29 -18.66 14.49
CA ALA A 116 -0.39 -17.99 15.60
C ALA A 116 -0.89 -16.56 15.29
N ASP A 117 -2.16 -16.19 15.48
CA ASP A 117 -2.95 -16.36 16.70
C ASP A 117 -2.09 -16.26 17.97
N ASP A 118 -1.12 -15.34 18.03
CA ASP A 118 -0.64 -14.76 19.29
C ASP A 118 0.44 -13.68 19.11
N CYS A 119 0.38 -12.69 19.99
CA CYS A 119 1.45 -11.78 20.38
C CYS A 119 2.08 -10.84 19.32
N SER A 120 1.54 -9.63 19.31
CA SER A 120 2.14 -8.37 18.87
C SER A 120 3.53 -8.12 19.50
N ARG A 121 4.64 -8.73 19.04
CA ARG A 121 5.97 -8.34 19.58
C ARG A 121 7.28 -8.71 18.87
N SER A 122 7.30 -9.18 17.62
CA SER A 122 8.57 -9.64 17.01
C SER A 122 9.01 -8.98 15.69
N TYR A 123 8.24 -8.09 15.07
CA TYR A 123 8.59 -7.59 13.73
C TYR A 123 9.57 -6.41 13.67
N TYR A 124 9.98 -5.84 14.81
CA TYR A 124 10.81 -4.63 14.84
C TYR A 124 12.33 -4.84 14.89
N GLN A 125 12.83 -6.07 14.74
CA GLN A 125 14.27 -6.32 14.91
C GLN A 125 15.05 -6.65 13.63
N ALA A 126 14.36 -6.73 12.48
CA ALA A 126 15.02 -6.66 11.19
C ALA A 126 15.00 -5.19 10.74
N SER A 127 15.95 -4.41 11.24
CA SER A 127 16.31 -3.13 10.64
C SER A 127 16.46 -3.36 9.13
N LEU A 128 15.58 -2.74 8.32
CA LEU A 128 15.86 -2.61 6.90
C LEU A 128 17.26 -2.02 6.79
N PRO A 129 18.21 -2.66 6.07
CA PRO A 129 19.54 -2.10 5.95
C PRO A 129 19.40 -0.70 5.34
N PRO A 130 20.01 0.33 5.95
CA PRO A 130 19.95 1.68 5.40
C PRO A 130 20.49 1.62 3.97
N ILE A 131 19.82 2.34 3.07
CA ILE A 131 20.09 2.39 1.62
C ILE A 131 21.60 2.62 1.31
N GLN A 132 22.34 3.19 2.27
CA GLN A 132 23.78 3.46 2.19
C GLN A 132 24.66 2.21 2.02
N GLU A 133 24.27 1.04 2.54
CA GLU A 133 25.14 -0.14 2.53
C GLU A 133 25.20 -0.84 1.16
N LYS A 134 24.13 -0.75 0.36
CA LYS A 134 24.10 -1.31 -1.02
C LYS A 134 24.80 -0.45 -2.06
N VAL A 135 25.07 0.82 -1.76
CA VAL A 135 25.82 1.71 -2.65
C VAL A 135 27.33 1.44 -2.59
N ALA A 136 27.84 0.93 -1.46
CA ALA A 136 29.26 0.62 -1.29
C ALA A 136 29.72 -0.67 -2.00
N ALA A 137 28.81 -1.62 -2.23
CA ALA A 137 29.13 -2.91 -2.84
C ALA A 137 29.05 -2.93 -4.37
N THR A 138 28.52 -1.86 -4.99
CA THR A 138 28.43 -1.76 -6.44
C THR A 138 29.57 -0.87 -6.93
N LYS A 139 30.56 -1.46 -7.63
CA LYS A 139 31.49 -0.68 -8.45
C LYS A 139 30.70 -0.02 -9.58
N LEU A 140 30.13 1.14 -9.29
CA LEU A 140 29.58 2.03 -10.28
C LEU A 140 30.75 2.49 -11.15
N GLY A 141 30.72 2.16 -12.44
CA GLY A 141 31.61 2.78 -13.42
C GLY A 141 31.45 4.29 -13.36
N ALA A 142 32.53 5.02 -13.65
CA ALA A 142 32.55 6.48 -13.64
C ALA A 142 31.40 7.02 -14.49
N ILE A 143 30.40 7.61 -13.84
CA ILE A 143 29.36 8.40 -14.49
C ILE A 143 30.02 9.75 -14.76
N GLU A 144 30.23 10.07 -16.04
CA GLU A 144 30.65 11.41 -16.44
C GLU A 144 29.61 12.44 -15.95
N PRO A 145 30.05 13.60 -15.44
CA PRO A 145 29.13 14.62 -14.95
C PRO A 145 28.23 15.08 -16.10
N ILE A 146 26.93 14.82 -15.95
CA ILE A 146 25.89 15.38 -16.80
C ILE A 146 26.01 16.91 -16.67
N LYS A 147 26.42 17.54 -17.78
CA LYS A 147 26.43 18.99 -17.93
C LYS A 147 25.05 19.54 -17.62
N SER A 148 25.02 20.53 -16.72
CA SER A 148 24.01 21.58 -16.49
C SER A 148 22.62 21.42 -17.12
N PRO A 149 21.53 21.68 -16.38
CA PRO A 149 20.17 21.67 -16.93
C PRO A 149 20.11 22.52 -18.20
N LEU A 150 19.77 21.89 -19.33
CA LEU A 150 19.58 22.54 -20.61
C LEU A 150 18.42 23.52 -20.45
N LEU A 151 18.72 24.81 -20.29
CA LEU A 151 17.72 25.86 -20.49
C LEU A 151 17.21 25.73 -21.94
N PRO A 152 15.90 25.80 -22.19
CA PRO A 152 15.38 25.81 -23.54
C PRO A 152 15.96 27.00 -24.30
N SER A 153 16.26 26.80 -25.59
CA SER A 153 16.68 27.88 -26.46
C SER A 153 15.63 29.00 -26.42
N PRO A 154 16.01 30.29 -26.55
CA PRO A 154 15.05 31.40 -26.66
C PRO A 154 14.01 31.18 -27.76
N MET A 155 14.34 30.39 -28.78
CA MET A 155 13.43 30.02 -29.85
C MET A 155 12.39 28.97 -29.42
N GLU A 156 12.78 28.00 -28.59
CA GLU A 156 11.91 26.97 -28.04
C GLU A 156 10.94 27.56 -27.01
N GLN A 157 11.43 28.49 -26.17
CA GLN A 157 10.60 29.25 -25.24
C GLN A 157 9.49 30.02 -25.99
N ARG A 158 9.84 30.74 -27.07
CA ARG A 158 8.87 31.48 -27.90
C ARG A 158 7.83 30.58 -28.55
N GLN A 159 8.21 29.37 -28.96
CA GLN A 159 7.27 28.41 -29.52
C GLN A 159 6.30 27.89 -28.46
N PHE A 160 6.77 27.65 -27.24
CA PHE A 160 5.93 27.24 -26.12
C PHE A 160 4.91 28.34 -25.77
N ASP A 161 5.36 29.59 -25.65
CA ASP A 161 4.50 30.74 -25.34
C ASP A 161 3.43 30.95 -26.42
N ARG A 162 3.79 30.78 -27.70
CA ARG A 162 2.82 30.85 -28.82
C ARG A 162 1.75 29.77 -28.72
N ARG A 163 2.13 28.53 -28.40
CA ARG A 163 1.17 27.42 -28.24
C ARG A 163 0.24 27.68 -27.05
N LEU A 164 0.78 28.19 -25.94
CA LEU A 164 0.01 28.52 -24.76
C LEU A 164 -0.99 29.64 -25.04
N ALA A 165 -0.56 30.74 -25.68
CA ALA A 165 -1.43 31.85 -26.05
C ALA A 165 -2.57 31.42 -27.00
N HIS A 166 -2.27 30.57 -27.99
CA HIS A 166 -3.29 30.03 -28.90
C HIS A 166 -4.30 29.13 -28.16
N LYS A 167 -3.85 28.36 -27.17
CA LYS A 167 -4.74 27.51 -26.36
C LYS A 167 -5.65 28.35 -25.47
N VAL A 168 -5.12 29.39 -24.83
CA VAL A 168 -5.90 30.33 -24.01
C VAL A 168 -6.95 31.07 -24.85
N TYR A 169 -6.58 31.55 -26.05
CA TYR A 169 -7.51 32.24 -26.96
C TYR A 169 -8.66 31.33 -27.44
N ASN A 170 -8.40 30.06 -27.73
CA ASN A 170 -9.46 29.14 -28.13
C ASN A 170 -10.39 28.78 -26.95
N LEU A 171 -9.87 28.72 -25.73
CA LEU A 171 -10.68 28.48 -24.54
C LEU A 171 -11.61 29.66 -24.20
N SER A 172 -11.18 30.89 -24.46
CA SER A 172 -12.00 32.08 -24.25
C SER A 172 -13.08 32.31 -25.32
N ARG A 173 -12.99 31.64 -26.47
CA ARG A 173 -13.96 31.77 -27.58
C ARG A 173 -15.15 30.79 -27.48
N HIS A 174 -15.04 29.78 -26.62
CA HIS A 174 -16.08 28.78 -26.36
C HIS A 174 -16.81 29.01 -25.03
N ARG A 175 -16.84 30.26 -24.55
CA ARG A 175 -17.59 30.70 -23.36
C ARG A 175 -18.63 31.73 -23.73
#